data_AF-C6SKQ8-F1
#
_entry.id   AF-C6SKQ8-F1
#
_cell.length_a   1.000
_cell.length_b   1.000
_cell.length_c   1.000
_cell.angle_alpha   90.00
_cell.angle_beta   90.00
_cell.angle_gamma   90.00
#
_symmetry.space_group_name_H-M   'P 1'
#
loop_
_entity.id
_entity.type
_entity.pdbx_description
1 polymer ?
#
loop_
_entity_poly.entity_id
_entity_poly.type
_entity_poly.pdbx_seq_one_letter_code
_entity_poly.pdbx_strand_id
1 'polypeptide(L)'
;MSYRAASLLQKYARNPAGVEIWLDKKIPTGAGLGGGSSDAATVLLVLNRWWQCGLTQRQLIDSGAALGADVPFFIFGKNAFARGIGDRLDEMDIPKQWYVIVKPPVHVSTAKIFTHESLTRNSASSIMPTFQNLQPFRNDMQAVVFKEYPEVWKAYSELSRYGFALMTGSGACVFTACQDRNSAYNIYRQVSDLYEAYLAEGLSKHPLLSV
;
A
#
# COMPACT_ATOMS: atom_id res chain seq x y z
N MET A 1 6.24 -12.16 4.86
CA MET A 1 5.01 -12.85 4.38
C MET A 1 5.29 -13.81 3.23
N SER A 2 6.34 -13.58 2.44
CA SER A 2 6.76 -14.42 1.29
C SER A 2 6.86 -15.92 1.57
N TYR A 3 7.49 -16.33 2.68
CA TYR A 3 7.53 -17.75 3.06
C TYR A 3 6.13 -18.34 3.22
N ARG A 4 5.24 -17.66 3.95
CA ARG A 4 3.85 -18.12 4.16
C ARG A 4 3.08 -18.21 2.84
N ALA A 5 3.32 -17.28 1.91
CA ALA A 5 2.73 -17.33 0.57
C ALA A 5 3.19 -18.57 -0.22
N ALA A 6 4.50 -18.86 -0.21
CA ALA A 6 5.04 -20.05 -0.85
C ALA A 6 4.50 -21.36 -0.24
N SER A 7 4.52 -21.47 1.09
CA SER A 7 3.97 -22.65 1.79
C SER A 7 2.47 -22.83 1.51
N LEU A 8 1.71 -21.74 1.41
CA LEU A 8 0.28 -21.80 1.09
C LEU A 8 0.04 -22.39 -0.30
N LEU A 9 0.88 -22.05 -1.29
CA LEU A 9 0.74 -22.55 -2.66
C LEU A 9 1.27 -23.95 -2.89
N GLN A 10 2.19 -24.42 -2.04
CA GLN A 10 2.89 -25.69 -2.24
C GLN A 10 1.92 -26.87 -2.41
N LYS A 11 0.79 -26.87 -1.68
CA LYS A 11 -0.24 -27.91 -1.77
C LYS A 11 -0.98 -27.98 -3.12
N TYR A 12 -0.86 -26.95 -3.95
CA TYR A 12 -1.44 -26.90 -5.29
C TYR A 12 -0.42 -27.17 -6.39
N ALA A 13 0.87 -27.32 -6.05
CA ALA A 13 1.94 -27.53 -7.02
C ALA A 13 1.76 -28.86 -7.77
N ARG A 14 1.78 -28.81 -9.11
CA ARG A 14 1.76 -30.04 -9.94
C ARG A 14 3.14 -30.70 -10.01
N ASN A 15 4.20 -29.90 -9.89
CA ASN A 15 5.57 -30.36 -9.78
C ASN A 15 6.22 -29.67 -8.57
N PRO A 16 6.15 -30.25 -7.36
CA PRO A 16 6.65 -29.61 -6.15
C PRO A 16 8.19 -29.63 -6.13
N ALA A 17 8.78 -28.67 -6.84
CA ALA A 17 10.17 -28.29 -6.62
C ALA A 17 10.26 -27.37 -5.39
N GLY A 18 11.35 -27.48 -4.64
CA GLY A 18 11.71 -26.43 -3.68
C GLY A 18 11.86 -25.08 -4.38
N VAL A 19 11.77 -24.00 -3.62
CA VAL A 19 12.07 -22.67 -4.13
C VAL A 19 12.94 -21.93 -3.15
N GLU A 20 13.90 -21.18 -3.68
CA GLU A 20 14.70 -20.23 -2.93
C GLU A 20 14.23 -18.82 -3.30
N ILE A 21 13.95 -18.00 -2.29
CA ILE A 21 13.35 -16.67 -2.45
C ILE A 21 14.27 -15.65 -1.79
N TRP A 22 14.82 -14.75 -2.59
CA TRP A 22 15.56 -13.59 -2.12
C TRP A 22 14.74 -12.32 -2.35
N LEU A 23 14.74 -11.43 -1.37
CA LEU A 23 14.03 -10.15 -1.43
C LEU A 23 15.02 -9.01 -1.22
N ASP A 24 15.22 -8.18 -2.25
CA ASP A 24 15.88 -6.88 -2.07
C ASP A 24 14.84 -5.87 -1.54
N LYS A 25 14.84 -5.66 -0.23
CA LYS A 25 13.86 -4.81 0.45
C LYS A 25 14.20 -3.33 0.30
N LYS A 26 13.54 -2.66 -0.66
CA LYS A 26 13.57 -1.20 -0.81
C LYS A 26 12.40 -0.47 -0.14
N ILE A 27 11.24 -1.13 -0.04
CA ILE A 27 10.05 -0.54 0.58
C ILE A 27 10.17 -0.70 2.11
N PRO A 28 10.05 0.38 2.88
CA PRO A 28 10.20 0.32 4.33
C PRO A 28 9.06 -0.49 4.97
N THR A 29 9.41 -1.26 5.99
CA THR A 29 8.46 -2.13 6.69
C THR A 29 7.58 -1.33 7.65
N GLY A 30 6.31 -1.71 7.78
CA GLY A 30 5.38 -1.11 8.75
C GLY A 30 5.13 0.39 8.54
N ALA A 31 5.20 0.84 7.28
CA ALA A 31 5.16 2.26 6.93
C ALA A 31 3.87 2.68 6.22
N GLY A 32 2.87 1.79 6.13
CA GLY A 32 1.62 2.05 5.41
C GLY A 32 1.71 1.89 3.89
N LEU A 33 2.83 1.38 3.36
CA LEU A 33 3.08 1.25 1.92
C LEU A 33 2.76 -0.15 1.35
N GLY A 34 2.20 -1.07 2.14
CA GLY A 34 1.81 -2.40 1.67
C GLY A 34 2.95 -3.32 1.22
N GLY A 35 4.22 -2.98 1.50
CA GLY A 35 5.38 -3.72 0.97
C GLY A 35 5.37 -5.22 1.29
N GLY A 36 5.01 -5.62 2.51
CA GLY A 36 4.93 -7.04 2.88
C GLY A 36 3.81 -7.80 2.14
N SER A 37 2.68 -7.13 1.91
CA SER A 37 1.56 -7.67 1.14
C SER A 37 1.92 -7.80 -0.34
N SER A 38 2.63 -6.82 -0.89
CA SER A 38 3.18 -6.86 -2.26
C SER A 38 4.17 -8.01 -2.45
N ASP A 39 5.06 -8.25 -1.48
CA ASP A 39 5.98 -9.39 -1.52
C ASP A 39 5.20 -10.72 -1.59
N ALA A 40 4.18 -10.88 -0.73
CA ALA A 40 3.35 -12.09 -0.70
C ALA A 40 2.55 -12.28 -2.00
N ALA A 41 1.91 -11.23 -2.51
CA ALA A 41 1.17 -11.28 -3.76
C ALA A 41 2.07 -11.66 -4.94
N THR A 42 3.28 -11.09 -5.00
CA THR A 42 4.28 -11.41 -6.02
C THR A 42 4.67 -12.89 -5.97
N VAL A 43 4.95 -13.42 -4.77
CA VAL A 43 5.23 -14.85 -4.59
C VAL A 43 4.06 -15.71 -5.04
N LEU A 44 2.82 -15.34 -4.69
CA LEU A 44 1.63 -16.07 -5.12
C LEU A 44 1.50 -16.11 -6.65
N LEU A 45 1.66 -14.96 -7.31
CA LEU A 45 1.56 -14.84 -8.76
C LEU A 45 2.66 -15.63 -9.48
N VAL A 46 3.91 -15.52 -9.03
CA VAL A 46 5.07 -16.19 -9.65
C VAL A 46 4.99 -17.70 -9.45
N LEU A 47 4.76 -18.17 -8.23
CA LEU A 47 4.75 -19.61 -7.95
C LEU A 47 3.53 -20.32 -8.53
N ASN A 48 2.37 -19.66 -8.63
CA ASN A 48 1.22 -20.23 -9.33
C ASN A 48 1.57 -20.56 -10.80
N ARG A 49 2.39 -19.71 -11.45
CA ARG A 49 2.89 -19.94 -12.81
C ARG A 49 3.98 -21.00 -12.84
N TRP A 50 5.02 -20.88 -12.01
CA TRP A 50 6.17 -21.79 -12.04
C TRP A 50 5.87 -23.21 -11.60
N TRP A 51 5.08 -23.38 -10.54
CA TRP A 51 4.64 -24.70 -10.08
C TRP A 51 3.40 -25.22 -10.82
N GLN A 52 2.94 -24.47 -11.82
CA GLN A 52 1.77 -24.81 -12.65
C GLN A 52 0.55 -25.16 -11.79
N CYS A 53 0.33 -24.43 -10.70
CA CYS A 53 -0.74 -24.73 -9.75
C CYS A 53 -2.14 -24.61 -10.38
N GLY A 54 -2.26 -23.81 -11.45
CA GLY A 54 -3.50 -23.66 -12.21
C GLY A 54 -4.60 -22.91 -11.45
N LEU A 55 -4.25 -22.14 -10.43
CA LEU A 55 -5.22 -21.31 -9.72
C LEU A 55 -5.58 -20.09 -10.56
N THR A 56 -6.88 -19.79 -10.57
CA THR A 56 -7.43 -18.56 -11.14
C THR A 56 -7.06 -17.34 -10.30
N GLN A 57 -7.14 -16.14 -10.88
CA GLN A 57 -6.90 -14.89 -10.13
C GLN A 57 -7.81 -14.77 -8.91
N ARG A 58 -9.08 -15.19 -9.03
CA ARG A 58 -10.03 -15.18 -7.91
C ARG A 58 -9.57 -16.08 -6.77
N GLN A 59 -9.15 -17.30 -7.06
CA GLN A 59 -8.63 -18.22 -6.05
C GLN A 59 -7.34 -17.71 -5.38
N LEU A 60 -6.49 -17.01 -6.15
CA LEU A 60 -5.30 -16.35 -5.58
C LEU A 60 -5.68 -15.19 -4.66
N ILE A 61 -6.68 -14.38 -5.03
CA ILE A 61 -7.21 -13.30 -4.17
C ILE A 61 -7.76 -13.90 -2.86
N ASP A 62 -8.60 -14.92 -2.95
CA ASP A 62 -9.19 -15.57 -1.78
C ASP A 62 -8.10 -16.18 -0.87
N SER A 63 -7.07 -16.80 -1.47
CA SER A 63 -5.90 -17.30 -0.74
C SER A 63 -5.05 -16.19 -0.12
N GLY A 64 -4.88 -15.09 -0.84
CA GLY A 64 -4.10 -13.93 -0.43
C GLY A 64 -4.72 -13.19 0.76
N ALA A 65 -6.06 -13.12 0.83
CA ALA A 65 -6.78 -12.49 1.92
C ALA A 65 -6.43 -13.10 3.30
N ALA A 66 -6.10 -14.40 3.35
CA ALA A 66 -5.65 -15.06 4.57
C ALA A 66 -4.23 -14.67 5.02
N LEU A 67 -3.42 -14.08 4.14
CA LEU A 67 -2.04 -13.66 4.42
C LEU A 67 -1.96 -12.20 4.87
N GLY A 68 -2.84 -11.34 4.35
CA GLY A 68 -2.92 -9.93 4.71
C GLY A 68 -4.00 -9.18 3.92
N ALA A 69 -4.57 -8.14 4.53
CA ALA A 69 -5.69 -7.38 3.98
C ALA A 69 -5.42 -6.77 2.60
N ASP A 70 -4.17 -6.33 2.34
CA ASP A 70 -3.81 -5.69 1.06
C ASP A 70 -3.28 -6.68 0.01
N VAL A 71 -3.09 -7.97 0.34
CA VAL A 71 -2.60 -8.96 -0.64
C VAL A 71 -3.55 -9.11 -1.83
N PRO A 72 -4.89 -9.18 -1.64
CA PRO A 72 -5.86 -9.12 -2.74
C PRO A 72 -5.62 -7.99 -3.73
N PHE A 73 -5.34 -6.77 -3.24
CA PHE A 73 -5.13 -5.60 -4.08
C PHE A 73 -3.95 -5.77 -5.04
N PHE A 74 -2.81 -6.28 -4.55
CA PHE A 74 -1.64 -6.52 -5.39
C PHE A 74 -1.85 -7.66 -6.41
N ILE A 75 -2.66 -8.68 -6.08
CA ILE A 75 -3.03 -9.76 -7.03
C ILE A 75 -4.02 -9.27 -8.08
N PHE A 76 -4.96 -8.40 -7.70
CA PHE A 76 -5.87 -7.74 -8.63
C PHE A 76 -5.09 -6.90 -9.64
N GLY A 77 -4.09 -6.16 -9.15
CA GLY A 77 -3.02 -5.59 -9.93
C GLY A 77 -3.41 -4.41 -10.82
N LYS A 78 -4.50 -3.73 -10.46
CA LYS A 78 -4.91 -2.45 -11.01
C LYS A 78 -5.28 -1.51 -9.86
N ASN A 79 -5.34 -0.22 -10.14
CA ASN A 79 -5.92 0.75 -9.22
C ASN A 79 -7.37 0.38 -8.91
N ALA A 80 -7.74 0.46 -7.63
CA ALA A 80 -9.04 -0.02 -7.18
C ALA A 80 -9.54 0.79 -5.99
N PHE A 81 -10.86 0.92 -5.92
CA PHE A 81 -11.57 1.26 -4.70
C PHE A 81 -11.82 -0.04 -3.91
N ALA A 82 -11.26 -0.12 -2.71
CA ALA A 82 -11.37 -1.29 -1.84
C ALA A 82 -12.47 -1.10 -0.78
N ARG A 83 -13.29 -2.14 -0.59
CA ARG A 83 -14.35 -2.22 0.42
C ARG A 83 -14.22 -3.51 1.24
N GLY A 84 -15.06 -3.64 2.27
CA GLY A 84 -15.02 -4.78 3.18
C GLY A 84 -13.76 -4.74 4.04
N ILE A 85 -13.03 -5.84 4.10
CA ILE A 85 -11.73 -5.91 4.79
C ILE A 85 -10.55 -5.69 3.82
N GLY A 86 -10.82 -5.16 2.63
CA GLY A 86 -9.86 -5.06 1.51
C GLY A 86 -10.05 -6.14 0.43
N ASP A 87 -11.10 -6.97 0.56
CA ASP A 87 -11.38 -8.13 -0.29
C ASP A 87 -12.32 -7.84 -1.47
N ARG A 88 -13.04 -6.71 -1.42
CA ARG A 88 -13.94 -6.26 -2.50
C ARG A 88 -13.30 -5.11 -3.24
N LEU A 89 -12.86 -5.38 -4.47
CA LEU A 89 -12.05 -4.46 -5.28
C LEU A 89 -12.82 -4.10 -6.54
N ASP A 90 -13.10 -2.81 -6.69
CA ASP A 90 -13.67 -2.24 -7.92
C ASP A 90 -12.60 -1.41 -8.61
N GLU A 91 -12.33 -1.68 -9.89
CA GLU A 91 -11.35 -0.92 -10.67
C GLU A 91 -11.66 0.58 -10.65
N MET A 92 -10.62 1.40 -10.47
CA MET A 92 -10.76 2.85 -10.39
C MET A 92 -9.67 3.54 -11.19
N ASP A 93 -10.08 4.40 -12.11
CA ASP A 93 -9.16 5.26 -12.84
C ASP A 93 -8.59 6.34 -11.93
N ILE A 94 -7.27 6.37 -11.82
CA ILE A 94 -6.52 7.40 -11.10
C ILE A 94 -5.66 8.13 -12.14
N PRO A 95 -5.71 9.47 -12.20
CA PRO A 95 -4.87 10.23 -13.12
C PRO A 95 -3.39 9.99 -12.81
N LYS A 96 -2.53 10.12 -13.82
CA LYS A 96 -1.08 10.03 -13.62
C LYS A 96 -0.63 11.12 -12.65
N GLN A 97 0.14 10.72 -11.64
CA GLN A 97 0.63 11.58 -10.57
C GLN A 97 2.01 11.11 -10.12
N TRP A 98 2.75 12.05 -9.56
CA TRP A 98 3.98 11.81 -8.84
C TRP A 98 3.74 11.98 -7.34
N TYR A 99 4.44 11.22 -6.52
CA TYR A 99 4.33 11.26 -5.08
C TYR A 99 5.68 11.51 -4.45
N VAL A 100 5.72 12.45 -3.51
CA VAL A 100 6.81 12.56 -2.54
C VAL A 100 6.32 11.90 -1.25
N ILE A 101 7.04 10.88 -0.81
CA ILE A 101 6.70 10.08 0.37
C ILE A 101 7.79 10.31 1.40
N VAL A 102 7.40 10.65 2.62
CA VAL A 102 8.29 10.87 3.75
C VAL A 102 8.05 9.80 4.79
N LYS A 103 9.13 9.15 5.22
CA LYS A 103 9.12 8.19 6.33
C LYS A 103 9.74 8.83 7.58
N PRO A 104 8.92 9.19 8.58
CA PRO A 104 9.46 9.58 9.87
C PRO A 104 10.11 8.37 10.57
N PRO A 105 11.10 8.60 11.47
CA PRO A 105 11.84 7.54 12.16
C PRO A 105 11.03 6.94 13.33
N VAL A 106 9.79 6.52 13.05
CA VAL A 106 8.88 5.92 14.04
C VAL A 106 8.11 4.76 13.41
N HIS A 107 7.77 3.78 14.24
CA HIS A 107 6.92 2.66 13.86
C HIS A 107 5.53 2.82 14.46
N VAL A 108 4.50 2.80 13.61
CA VAL A 108 3.11 2.84 14.04
C VAL A 108 2.52 1.43 13.95
N SER A 109 2.10 0.89 15.10
CA SER A 109 1.42 -0.41 15.15
C SER A 109 0.01 -0.30 14.59
N THR A 110 -0.24 -0.95 13.46
CA THR A 110 -1.56 -1.04 12.83
C THR A 110 -2.61 -1.53 13.83
N ALA A 111 -2.31 -2.58 14.60
CA ALA A 111 -3.21 -3.13 15.61
C ALA A 111 -3.58 -2.09 16.68
N LYS A 112 -2.59 -1.35 17.22
CA LYS A 112 -2.83 -0.29 18.22
C LYS A 112 -3.77 0.78 17.69
N ILE A 113 -3.63 1.17 16.42
CA ILE A 113 -4.50 2.17 15.79
C ILE A 113 -5.93 1.64 15.64
N PHE A 114 -6.11 0.42 15.11
CA PHE A 114 -7.45 -0.15 14.92
C PHE A 114 -8.21 -0.36 16.24
N THR A 115 -7.50 -0.63 17.34
CA THR A 115 -8.10 -0.78 18.68
C THR A 115 -8.23 0.53 19.44
N HIS A 116 -7.75 1.65 18.90
CA HIS A 116 -7.78 2.93 19.61
C HIS A 116 -9.22 3.43 19.77
N GLU A 117 -9.60 3.83 20.99
CA GLU A 117 -10.99 4.21 21.31
C GLU A 117 -11.48 5.38 20.45
N SER A 118 -10.66 6.42 20.31
CA SER A 118 -10.99 7.62 19.52
C SER A 118 -10.90 7.46 18.00
N LEU A 119 -10.67 6.24 17.47
CA LEU A 119 -10.64 6.04 16.02
C LEU A 119 -12.05 6.21 15.42
N THR A 120 -12.16 7.06 14.39
CA THR A 120 -13.38 7.23 13.61
C THR A 120 -13.76 5.92 12.91
N ARG A 121 -15.00 5.45 13.10
CA ARG A 121 -15.50 4.16 12.57
C ARG A 121 -16.83 4.24 11.82
N ASN A 122 -17.39 5.44 11.70
CA ASN A 122 -18.72 5.71 11.13
C ASN A 122 -18.66 6.59 9.88
N SER A 123 -17.51 6.62 9.21
CA SER A 123 -17.35 7.29 7.92
C SER A 123 -18.28 6.70 6.87
N ALA A 124 -19.10 7.54 6.25
CA ALA A 124 -19.95 7.12 5.15
C ALA A 124 -19.11 6.60 3.98
N SER A 125 -19.45 5.41 3.47
CA SER A 125 -18.87 4.88 2.23
C SER A 125 -19.44 5.61 1.02
N SER A 126 -18.64 5.73 -0.04
CA SER A 126 -19.13 6.17 -1.35
C SER A 126 -19.87 5.02 -2.06
N ILE A 127 -21.01 5.33 -2.68
CA ILE A 127 -21.81 4.37 -3.45
C ILE A 127 -21.25 4.21 -4.87
N MET A 128 -20.84 5.32 -5.50
CA MET A 128 -20.22 5.38 -6.82
C MET A 128 -18.87 6.10 -6.72
N PRO A 129 -17.83 5.40 -6.24
CA PRO A 129 -16.52 5.99 -6.05
C PRO A 129 -15.87 6.31 -7.38
N THR A 130 -15.51 7.58 -7.58
CA THR A 130 -14.57 8.03 -8.62
C THR A 130 -13.48 8.84 -7.97
N PHE A 131 -12.31 8.94 -8.62
CA PHE A 131 -11.19 9.72 -8.10
C PHE A 131 -11.60 11.17 -7.75
N GLN A 132 -12.44 11.79 -8.59
CA GLN A 132 -12.94 13.16 -8.42
C GLN A 132 -13.96 13.26 -7.28
N ASN A 133 -14.92 12.33 -7.20
CA ASN A 133 -15.99 12.40 -6.20
C ASN A 133 -15.52 12.02 -4.79
N LEU A 134 -14.36 11.39 -4.67
CA LEU A 134 -13.71 11.09 -3.39
C LEU A 134 -12.88 12.27 -2.85
N GLN A 135 -12.78 13.38 -3.59
CA GLN A 135 -12.12 14.60 -3.08
C GLN A 135 -13.03 15.39 -2.12
N PRO A 136 -12.45 16.06 -1.10
CA PRO A 136 -11.05 15.94 -0.69
C PRO A 136 -10.80 14.58 -0.03
N PHE A 137 -9.66 13.97 -0.36
CA PHE A 137 -9.27 12.72 0.26
C PHE A 137 -9.02 12.89 1.76
N ARG A 138 -9.29 11.82 2.52
CA ARG A 138 -8.99 11.75 3.95
C ARG A 138 -8.47 10.37 4.32
N ASN A 139 -7.80 10.33 5.47
CA ASN A 139 -7.48 9.09 6.16
C ASN A 139 -7.94 9.22 7.62
N ASP A 140 -8.95 8.44 7.98
CA ASP A 140 -9.62 8.48 9.28
C ASP A 140 -8.69 8.12 10.46
N MET A 141 -7.56 7.45 10.18
CA MET A 141 -6.56 7.11 11.18
C MET A 141 -5.63 8.29 11.51
N GLN A 142 -5.53 9.32 10.65
CA GLN A 142 -4.57 10.41 10.82
C GLN A 142 -4.72 11.16 12.14
N ALA A 143 -5.96 11.49 12.54
CA ALA A 143 -6.18 12.27 13.75
C ALA A 143 -5.63 11.56 15.00
N VAL A 144 -5.85 10.25 15.08
CA VAL A 144 -5.30 9.41 16.16
C VAL A 144 -3.79 9.32 16.04
N VAL A 145 -3.26 9.03 14.84
CA VAL A 145 -1.81 8.88 14.65
C VAL A 145 -1.05 10.17 14.94
N PHE A 146 -1.53 11.33 14.50
CA PHE A 146 -0.87 12.61 14.74
C PHE A 146 -0.85 12.98 16.22
N LYS A 147 -1.89 12.62 16.98
CA LYS A 147 -1.94 12.82 18.43
C LYS A 147 -0.95 11.91 19.16
N GLU A 148 -0.90 10.63 18.78
CA GLU A 148 -0.11 9.61 19.47
C GLU A 148 1.37 9.59 19.05
N TYR A 149 1.69 10.07 17.84
CA TYR A 149 3.03 10.00 17.25
C TYR A 149 3.44 11.39 16.71
N PRO A 150 4.03 12.25 17.57
CA PRO A 150 4.43 13.61 17.20
C PRO A 150 5.42 13.66 16.02
N GLU A 151 6.23 12.63 15.81
CA GLU A 151 7.14 12.50 14.66
C GLU A 151 6.38 12.44 13.34
N VAL A 152 5.24 11.75 13.30
CA VAL A 152 4.38 11.70 12.12
C VAL A 152 3.74 13.06 11.88
N TRP A 153 3.27 13.73 12.94
CA TRP A 153 2.73 15.10 12.83
C TRP A 153 3.77 16.10 12.32
N LYS A 154 5.02 16.03 12.80
CA LYS A 154 6.11 16.90 12.32
C LYS A 154 6.42 16.66 10.84
N ALA A 155 6.51 15.40 10.41
CA ALA A 155 6.73 15.06 9.00
C ALA A 155 5.55 15.51 8.12
N TYR A 156 4.32 15.31 8.58
CA TYR A 156 3.11 15.80 7.93
C TYR A 156 3.13 17.33 7.79
N SER A 157 3.45 18.04 8.88
CA SER A 157 3.45 19.50 8.92
C SER A 157 4.49 20.09 7.97
N GLU A 158 5.68 19.50 7.92
CA GLU A 158 6.73 19.92 6.97
C GLU A 158 6.28 19.65 5.53
N LEU A 159 5.76 18.47 5.23
CA LEU A 159 5.34 18.13 3.87
C LEU A 159 4.14 18.96 3.39
N SER A 160 3.25 19.34 4.31
CA SER A 160 2.05 20.17 4.03
C SER A 160 2.39 21.58 3.57
N ARG A 161 3.63 22.05 3.77
CA ARG A 161 4.10 23.35 3.26
C ARG A 161 4.20 23.38 1.73
N TYR A 162 4.26 22.21 1.10
CA TYR A 162 4.48 22.08 -0.34
C TYR A 162 3.24 21.60 -1.11
N GLY A 163 2.19 21.14 -0.42
CA GLY A 163 0.99 20.63 -1.06
C GLY A 163 0.02 19.98 -0.07
N PHE A 164 -1.08 19.42 -0.59
CA PHE A 164 -2.01 18.65 0.22
C PHE A 164 -1.35 17.32 0.62
N ALA A 165 -0.98 17.20 1.89
CA ALA A 165 -0.37 15.99 2.42
C ALA A 165 -1.41 15.06 3.05
N LEU A 166 -1.12 13.77 3.04
CA LEU A 166 -1.88 12.72 3.70
C LEU A 166 -0.96 11.63 4.25
N MET A 167 -1.43 10.90 5.25
CA MET A 167 -0.84 9.65 5.71
C MET A 167 -1.33 8.49 4.85
N THR A 168 -0.45 7.55 4.55
CA THR A 168 -0.81 6.31 3.86
C THR A 168 -0.96 5.14 4.84
N GLY A 169 -1.96 4.28 4.60
CA GLY A 169 -2.34 3.19 5.51
C GLY A 169 -2.54 3.68 6.95
N SER A 170 -2.12 2.87 7.92
CA SER A 170 -2.07 3.27 9.34
C SER A 170 -0.83 4.10 9.70
N GLY A 171 -0.07 4.58 8.71
CA GLY A 171 1.23 5.21 8.91
C GLY A 171 2.39 4.21 9.04
N ALA A 172 3.62 4.68 9.27
CA ALA A 172 3.97 6.06 9.61
C ALA A 172 4.19 7.02 8.42
N CYS A 173 4.23 6.53 7.17
CA CYS A 173 4.55 7.42 6.05
C CYS A 173 3.45 8.45 5.79
N VAL A 174 3.90 9.63 5.39
CA VAL A 174 3.05 10.69 4.82
C VAL A 174 3.48 10.95 3.38
N PHE A 175 2.58 11.44 2.57
CA PHE A 175 2.83 11.72 1.16
C PHE A 175 2.10 12.97 0.71
N THR A 176 2.59 13.57 -0.37
CA THR A 176 1.86 14.58 -1.15
C THR A 176 1.91 14.21 -2.62
N ALA A 177 0.85 14.53 -3.35
CA ALA A 177 0.72 14.27 -4.77
C ALA A 177 1.09 15.50 -5.59
N CYS A 178 1.75 15.29 -6.72
CA CYS A 178 2.17 16.32 -7.66
C CYS A 178 1.74 15.92 -9.08
N GLN A 179 1.44 16.92 -9.91
CA GLN A 179 1.01 16.69 -11.29
C GLN A 179 2.17 16.23 -12.19
N ASP A 180 3.40 16.66 -11.89
CA ASP A 180 4.57 16.38 -12.70
C ASP A 180 5.81 16.03 -11.86
N ARG A 181 6.76 15.39 -12.53
CA ARG A 181 8.01 14.90 -11.93
C ARG A 181 8.89 16.02 -11.39
N ASN A 182 8.98 17.16 -12.07
CA ASN A 182 9.90 18.24 -11.70
C ASN A 182 9.44 18.89 -10.40
N SER A 183 8.15 19.18 -10.28
CA SER A 183 7.55 19.69 -9.05
C SER A 183 7.78 18.72 -7.88
N ALA A 184 7.52 17.42 -8.10
CA ALA A 184 7.75 16.40 -7.08
C ALA A 184 9.24 16.28 -6.69
N TYR A 185 10.15 16.34 -7.66
CA TYR A 185 11.59 16.27 -7.41
C TYR A 185 12.09 17.48 -6.61
N ASN A 186 11.59 18.68 -6.88
CA ASN A 186 11.93 19.88 -6.12
C ASN A 186 11.53 19.74 -4.65
N ILE A 187 10.32 19.24 -4.38
CA ILE A 187 9.84 18.99 -3.01
C ILE A 187 10.68 17.89 -2.34
N TYR A 188 10.91 16.77 -3.03
CA TYR A 188 11.74 15.66 -2.56
C TYR A 188 13.11 16.15 -2.09
N ARG A 189 13.77 17.02 -2.86
CA ARG A 189 15.05 17.61 -2.47
C ARG A 189 15.00 18.42 -1.18
N GLN A 190 13.91 19.14 -0.90
CA GLN A 190 13.78 19.91 0.34
C GLN A 190 13.58 18.99 1.56
N VAL A 191 12.82 17.91 1.41
CA VAL A 191 12.46 17.04 2.55
C VAL A 191 13.46 15.90 2.80
N SER A 192 14.23 15.50 1.78
CA SER A 192 15.21 14.39 1.88
C SER A 192 16.43 14.72 2.74
N ASP A 193 16.71 16.00 2.99
CA ASP A 193 17.74 16.42 3.95
C ASP A 193 17.29 16.24 5.42
N LEU A 194 15.97 16.17 5.66
CA LEU A 194 15.37 16.13 7.00
C LEU A 194 14.88 14.74 7.37
N TYR A 195 14.43 13.96 6.38
CA TYR A 195 13.80 12.67 6.58
C TYR A 195 14.24 11.67 5.53
N GLU A 196 14.09 10.39 5.85
CA GLU A 196 14.05 9.37 4.81
C GLU A 196 12.86 9.66 3.87
N ALA A 197 13.15 9.87 2.59
CA ALA A 197 12.15 10.27 1.61
C ALA A 197 12.29 9.49 0.30
N TYR A 198 11.20 9.45 -0.45
CA TYR A 198 11.10 8.73 -1.72
C TYR A 198 10.32 9.56 -2.74
N LEU A 199 10.72 9.43 -4.01
CA LEU A 199 9.99 9.98 -5.15
C LEU A 199 9.48 8.81 -6.01
N ALA A 200 8.18 8.75 -6.25
CA ALA A 200 7.57 7.66 -7.01
C ALA A 200 6.52 8.16 -8.01
N GLU A 201 6.40 7.48 -9.16
CA GLU A 201 5.29 7.65 -10.10
C GLU A 201 4.15 6.69 -9.74
N GLY A 202 2.92 7.17 -9.79
CA GLY A 202 1.73 6.31 -9.71
C GLY A 202 1.52 5.52 -10.99
N LEU A 203 1.46 4.20 -10.89
CA LEU A 203 1.18 3.30 -12.02
C LEU A 203 -0.29 2.89 -12.03
N SER A 204 -0.87 2.71 -13.22
CA SER A 204 -2.26 2.24 -13.37
C SER A 204 -2.40 0.72 -13.26
N LYS A 205 -1.30 0.00 -13.45
CA LYS A 205 -1.22 -1.46 -13.40
C LYS A 205 0.00 -1.89 -12.61
N HIS A 206 -0.12 -3.04 -11.96
CA HIS A 206 0.97 -3.66 -11.22
C HIS A 206 2.12 -4.02 -12.18
N PRO A 207 3.39 -3.67 -11.86
CA PRO A 207 4.53 -3.90 -12.76
C PRO A 207 4.70 -5.35 -13.22
N LEU A 208 4.38 -6.32 -12.36
CA LEU A 208 4.46 -7.75 -12.69
C LEU A 208 3.42 -8.21 -13.75
N LEU A 209 2.30 -7.49 -13.88
CA LEU A 209 1.21 -7.83 -14.81
C LEU A 209 1.30 -7.07 -16.14
N SER A 210 2.24 -6.14 -16.26
CA SER A 210 2.53 -5.41 -17.50
C SER A 210 3.63 -6.05 -18.36
N VAL A 211 4.13 -7.22 -17.96
CA VAL A 211 5.19 -7.99 -18.64
C VAL A 211 4.61 -9.29 -19.20
#